data_AF-X1RD41-F1
#
_entry.id   AF-X1RD41-F1
#
_cell.length_a   1.000
_cell.length_b   1.000
_cell.length_c   1.000
_cell.angle_alpha   90.00
_cell.angle_beta   90.00
_cell.angle_gamma   90.00
#
_symmetry.space_group_name_H-M   'P 1'
#
loop_
_entity.id
_entity.type
_entity.pdbx_description
1 polymer ?
#
loop_
_entity_poly.entity_id
_entity_poly.type
_entity_poly.pdbx_seq_one_letter_code
_entity_poly.pdbx_strand_id
1 'polypeptide(L)'
;EQDIKRAKRGLKKCLEAMLSRKYRIIILDEINVAVDFNLITEEKVHEFLDKRPEDVEIILTGRYAPPSFLKRADLVTEMKEKKHYYKKGVKAREGIEK
;
A
#
# COMPACT_ATOMS: atom_id res chain seq x y z
N GLU A 1 -7.60 -17.36 4.86
CA GLU A 1 -7.02 -17.93 3.61
C GLU A 1 -7.36 -17.15 2.34
N GLN A 2 -8.62 -16.77 2.11
CA GLN A 2 -9.03 -16.06 0.89
C GLN A 2 -8.31 -14.70 0.73
N ASP A 3 -8.16 -13.92 1.80
CA ASP A 3 -7.52 -12.60 1.73
C ASP A 3 -6.02 -12.69 1.44
N ILE A 4 -5.32 -13.67 2.01
CA ILE A 4 -3.92 -13.97 1.68
C ILE A 4 -3.77 -14.24 0.17
N LYS A 5 -4.68 -15.05 -0.40
CA LYS A 5 -4.68 -15.34 -1.84
C LYS A 5 -4.95 -14.09 -2.68
N ARG A 6 -5.89 -13.23 -2.25
CA ARG A 6 -6.18 -11.95 -2.91
C ARG A 6 -4.99 -11.01 -2.87
N ALA A 7 -4.33 -10.89 -1.71
CA ALA A 7 -3.17 -10.04 -1.51
C ALA A 7 -2.00 -10.50 -2.40
N LYS A 8 -1.65 -11.79 -2.39
CA LYS A 8 -0.62 -12.36 -3.28
C LYS A 8 -0.93 -12.14 -4.77
N ARG A 9 -2.19 -12.32 -5.17
CA ARG A 9 -2.62 -12.05 -6.56
C ARG A 9 -2.51 -10.56 -6.91
N GLY A 10 -2.87 -9.67 -5.99
CA GLY A 10 -2.74 -8.22 -6.16
C GLY A 10 -1.28 -7.82 -6.37
N LEU A 11 -0.37 -8.30 -5.51
CA LEU A 11 1.05 -8.02 -5.62
C LEU A 11 1.63 -8.54 -6.95
N LYS A 12 1.23 -9.73 -7.39
CA LYS A 12 1.62 -10.26 -8.71
C LYS A 12 1.16 -9.36 -9.86
N LYS A 13 -0.09 -8.88 -9.83
CA LYS A 13 -0.60 -7.94 -10.85
C LYS A 13 0.16 -6.62 -10.85
N CYS A 14 0.49 -6.09 -9.68
CA CYS A 14 1.30 -4.88 -9.58
C CYS A 14 2.69 -5.12 -10.18
N LEU A 15 3.27 -6.30 -9.99
CA LEU A 15 4.59 -6.65 -10.52
C LEU A 15 4.56 -6.69 -12.05
N GLU A 16 3.54 -7.33 -12.62
CA GLU A 16 3.33 -7.36 -14.08
C GLU A 16 3.13 -5.95 -14.64
N ALA A 17 2.34 -5.11 -13.99
CA ALA A 17 2.12 -3.71 -14.38
C ALA A 17 3.42 -2.89 -14.32
N MET A 18 4.20 -3.02 -13.25
CA MET A 18 5.48 -2.36 -13.05
C MET A 18 6.50 -2.73 -14.13
N LEU A 19 6.65 -4.03 -14.37
CA LEU A 19 7.62 -4.53 -15.36
C LEU A 19 7.17 -4.26 -16.80
N SER A 20 5.88 -4.05 -17.04
CA SER A 20 5.39 -3.66 -18.37
C SER A 20 5.81 -2.25 -18.78
N ARG A 21 6.23 -1.39 -17.83
CA ARG A 21 6.54 0.04 -18.03
C ARG A 21 5.43 0.88 -18.68
N LYS A 22 4.20 0.35 -18.75
CA LYS A 22 3.02 1.08 -19.26
C LYS A 22 2.53 2.13 -18.27
N TYR A 23 2.86 1.99 -16.99
CA TYR A 23 2.43 2.87 -15.92
C TYR A 23 3.65 3.51 -15.28
N ARG A 24 3.61 4.84 -15.11
CA ARG A 24 4.67 5.61 -14.43
C ARG A 24 4.49 5.67 -12.93
N ILE A 25 3.28 5.40 -12.43
CA ILE A 25 2.94 5.41 -11.00
C ILE A 25 2.16 4.15 -10.71
N ILE A 26 2.53 3.45 -9.64
CA ILE A 26 1.79 2.31 -9.09
C ILE A 26 1.52 2.57 -7.62
N ILE A 27 0.24 2.48 -7.25
CA ILE A 27 -0.23 2.68 -5.88
C ILE A 27 -0.57 1.31 -5.29
N LEU A 28 0.18 0.91 -4.27
CA LEU A 28 -0.12 -0.26 -3.46
C LEU A 28 -0.96 0.20 -2.27
N ASP A 29 -2.27 0.30 -2.51
CA ASP A 29 -3.21 0.78 -1.52
C ASP A 29 -3.37 -0.22 -0.36
N GLU A 30 -3.26 0.27 0.87
CA GLU A 30 -3.34 -0.48 2.13
C GLU A 30 -2.32 -1.63 2.28
N ILE A 31 -1.19 -1.55 1.58
CA ILE A 31 -0.12 -2.55 1.68
C ILE A 31 0.51 -2.61 3.06
N ASN A 32 0.61 -1.48 3.76
CA ASN A 32 1.17 -1.44 5.11
C ASN A 32 0.31 -2.28 6.07
N VAL A 33 -1.01 -2.16 5.96
CA VAL A 33 -1.97 -2.95 6.75
C VAL A 33 -1.93 -4.42 6.34
N ALA A 34 -1.77 -4.71 5.04
CA ALA A 34 -1.64 -6.09 4.57
C ALA A 34 -0.39 -6.78 5.14
N VAL A 35 0.70 -6.04 5.34
CA VAL A 35 1.93 -6.55 5.99
C VAL A 35 1.72 -6.72 7.50
N ASP A 36 1.15 -5.71 8.17
CA ASP A 36 0.84 -5.75 9.60
C ASP A 36 -0.05 -6.96 9.96
N PHE A 37 -1.04 -7.27 9.11
CA PHE A 37 -1.93 -8.43 9.29
C PHE A 37 -1.36 -9.76 8.76
N ASN A 38 -0.08 -9.80 8.39
CA ASN A 38 0.61 -10.98 7.86
C ASN A 38 -0.06 -11.60 6.60
N LEU A 39 -0.77 -10.80 5.80
CA LEU A 39 -1.34 -11.25 4.53
C LEU A 39 -0.28 -11.36 3.43
N ILE A 40 0.72 -10.49 3.50
CA ILE A 40 1.95 -10.47 2.70
C ILE A 40 3.10 -10.24 3.67
N THR A 41 4.22 -10.93 3.48
CA THR A 41 5.39 -10.71 4.35
C THR A 41 6.16 -9.48 3.90
N GLU A 42 6.85 -8.83 4.84
CA GLU A 42 7.66 -7.65 4.57
C GLU A 42 8.72 -7.91 3.49
N GLU A 43 9.35 -9.09 3.53
CA GLU A 43 10.36 -9.52 2.55
C GLU A 43 9.78 -9.59 1.15
N LYS A 44 8.52 -10.04 0.99
CA LYS A 44 7.88 -10.10 -0.33
C LYS A 44 7.62 -8.72 -0.91
N VAL A 45 7.37 -7.72 -0.07
CA VAL A 45 7.25 -6.33 -0.54
C VAL A 45 8.62 -5.77 -0.91
N HIS A 46 9.67 -6.07 -0.14
CA HIS A 46 11.03 -5.68 -0.52
C HIS A 46 11.49 -6.31 -1.84
N GLU A 47 11.29 -7.62 -2.02
CA GLU A 47 11.57 -8.32 -3.30
C GLU A 47 10.82 -7.70 -4.48
N PHE A 48 9.60 -7.21 -4.24
CA PHE A 48 8.83 -6.48 -5.24
C PHE A 48 9.49 -5.13 -5.57
N LEU A 49 9.83 -4.34 -4.54
CA LEU A 49 10.45 -3.03 -4.70
C LEU A 49 11.85 -3.10 -5.33
N ASP A 50 12.59 -4.18 -5.14
CA ASP A 50 13.91 -4.41 -5.76
C ASP A 50 13.83 -4.53 -7.30
N LYS A 51 12.65 -4.86 -7.83
CA LYS A 51 12.43 -5.01 -9.28
C LYS A 51 11.94 -3.73 -9.95
N ARG A 52 11.82 -2.63 -9.20
CA ARG A 52 11.30 -1.35 -9.69
C ARG A 52 12.22 -0.75 -10.76
N PRO A 53 11.72 -0.51 -12.00
CA PRO A 53 12.43 0.31 -12.97
C PRO A 53 12.58 1.75 -12.48
N GLU A 54 13.69 2.41 -12.81
CA GLU A 54 13.99 3.78 -12.34
C GLU A 54 12.91 4.80 -12.73
N ASP A 55 12.23 4.57 -13.85
CA ASP A 55 11.22 5.44 -14.45
C ASP A 55 9.78 5.14 -13.99
N VAL A 56 9.62 4.39 -12.88
CA VAL A 56 8.35 4.05 -12.25
C VAL A 56 8.36 4.43 -10.77
N GLU A 57 7.39 5.24 -10.37
CA GLU A 57 7.13 5.66 -8.99
C GLU A 57 6.22 4.66 -8.27
N ILE A 58 6.53 4.36 -7.00
CA ILE A 58 5.74 3.42 -6.19
C ILE A 58 5.25 4.12 -4.92
N ILE A 59 3.94 4.10 -4.70
CA ILE A 59 3.30 4.69 -3.52
C ILE A 59 2.76 3.56 -2.65
N LEU A 60 3.21 3.50 -1.39
CA LEU A 60 2.70 2.59 -0.38
C LEU A 60 1.76 3.36 0.55
N THR A 61 0.53 2.90 0.74
CA THR A 61 -0.43 3.54 1.66
C THR A 61 -0.84 2.59 2.79
N GLY A 62 -1.55 3.15 3.77
CA GLY A 62 -2.09 2.44 4.91
C GLY A 62 -1.36 2.73 6.21
N ARG A 63 -2.00 2.34 7.31
CA ARG A 63 -1.46 2.50 8.67
C ARG A 63 -0.38 1.46 8.95
N TYR A 64 0.40 1.68 10.01
CA TYR A 64 1.37 0.70 10.53
C TYR A 64 2.49 0.36 9.53
N ALA A 65 2.97 1.34 8.77
CA ALA A 65 4.14 1.16 7.91
C ALA A 65 5.33 0.63 8.73
N PRO A 66 5.92 -0.53 8.37
CA PRO A 66 7.09 -1.06 9.06
C PRO A 66 8.27 -0.07 9.02
N PRO A 67 9.12 -0.03 10.06
CA PRO A 67 10.29 0.86 10.08
C PRO A 67 11.22 0.68 8.87
N SER A 68 11.30 -0.53 8.32
CA SER A 68 12.07 -0.84 7.10
C SER A 68 11.52 -0.13 5.86
N PHE A 69 10.20 0.01 5.74
CA PHE A 69 9.57 0.72 4.62
C PHE A 69 9.86 2.22 4.74
N LEU A 70 9.73 2.77 5.95
CA LEU A 70 10.05 4.17 6.22
C LEU A 70 11.52 4.49 5.93
N LYS A 71 12.44 3.58 6.30
CA LYS A 71 13.87 3.73 6.04
C LYS A 71 14.22 3.64 4.54
N ARG A 72 13.46 2.84 3.79
CA ARG A 72 13.70 2.61 2.36
C ARG A 72 13.08 3.69 1.46
N ALA A 73 11.98 4.29 1.89
CA ALA A 73 11.26 5.28 1.10
C ALA A 73 12.04 6.59 0.97
N ASP A 74 12.06 7.16 -0.23
CA ASP A 74 12.65 8.48 -0.50
C ASP A 74 11.78 9.61 0.08
N LEU A 75 10.46 9.40 0.15
CA LEU A 75 9.48 10.34 0.70
C LEU A 75 8.51 9.61 1.64
N VAL A 76 8.31 10.18 2.83
CA VAL A 76 7.34 9.69 3.81
C VAL A 76 6.42 10.83 4.23
N THR A 77 5.11 10.62 4.14
CA THR A 77 4.08 11.54 4.65
C THR A 77 3.22 10.83 5.69
N GLU A 78 3.05 11.46 6.85
CA GLU A 78 2.23 10.93 7.96
C GLU A 78 0.93 11.73 8.12
N MET A 79 -0.21 11.09 7.88
CA MET A 79 -1.53 11.70 8.11
C MET A 79 -1.96 11.50 9.57
N LYS A 80 -1.99 12.58 10.36
CA LYS A 80 -2.46 12.56 11.75
C LYS A 80 -3.93 13.00 11.85
N GLU A 81 -4.78 12.17 12.44
CA GLU A 81 -6.18 12.53 12.73
C GLU A 81 -6.23 13.64 13.79
N LYS A 82 -6.37 14.90 13.34
CA LYS A 82 -6.61 16.05 14.25
C LYS A 82 -8.09 16.20 14.62
N LYS A 83 -8.97 15.88 13.66
CA LYS A 83 -10.43 15.89 13.83
C LYS A 83 -11.05 14.96 12.78
N HIS A 84 -12.10 14.24 13.14
CA HIS A 84 -12.86 13.40 12.21
C HIS A 84 -14.35 13.44 12.54
N TYR A 85 -15.21 13.65 11.55
CA TYR A 85 -16.68 13.72 11.76
C TYR A 85 -17.28 12.40 12.28
N TYR A 86 -16.58 11.28 12.06
CA TYR A 86 -16.92 9.99 12.69
C TYR A 86 -17.03 10.09 14.22
N LYS A 87 -16.15 10.88 14.87
CA LYS A 87 -16.22 11.12 16.32
C LYS A 87 -17.47 11.87 16.75
N LYS A 88 -18.17 12.52 15.81
CA LYS A 88 -19.47 13.19 16.01
C LYS A 88 -20.66 12.30 15.61
N GLY A 89 -20.44 11.01 15.37
CA GLY A 89 -21.49 10.05 15.00
C GLY A 89 -21.86 10.02 13.52
N VAL A 90 -21.18 10.80 12.66
CA VAL A 90 -21.40 10.74 11.21
C VAL A 90 -20.84 9.42 10.69
N LYS A 91 -21.73 8.57 10.16
CA LYS A 91 -21.37 7.27 9.57
C LYS A 91 -20.75 7.45 8.17
N ALA A 92 -20.19 6.37 7.64
CA ALA A 92 -19.62 6.32 6.29
C ALA A 92 -20.66 6.71 5.23
N ARG A 93 -20.27 7.64 4.35
CA ARG A 93 -21.12 8.26 3.33
C ARG A 93 -20.80 7.69 1.95
N GLU A 94 -21.85 7.49 1.15
CA GLU A 94 -21.74 7.01 -0.23
C GLU A 94 -21.01 8.05 -1.10
N GLY A 95 -20.04 7.57 -1.88
CA GLY A 95 -19.21 8.40 -2.74
C GLY A 95 -18.07 9.12 -2.01
N ILE A 96 -17.92 8.95 -0.69
CA ILE A 96 -16.80 9.50 0.08
C ILE A 96 -16.02 8.40 0.80
N GLU A 97 -16.67 7.64 1.69
CA GLU A 97 -16.04 6.53 2.40
C GLU A 97 -16.56 5.15 1.92
N LYS A 98 -17.78 5.13 1.37
CA LYS A 98 -18.42 3.96 0.77
C LYS A 98 -18.40 4.04 -0.74
#